data_AF-A0A4R5LNA5-F1
#
_entry.id   AF-A0A4R5LNA5-F1
#
_cell.length_a   1.000
_cell.length_b   1.000
_cell.length_c   1.000
_cell.angle_alpha   90.00
_cell.angle_beta   90.00
_cell.angle_gamma   90.00
#
_symmetry.space_group_name_H-M   'P 1'
#
loop_
_entity.id
_entity.type
_entity.pdbx_description
1 polymer ?
#
loop_
_entity_poly.entity_id
_entity_poly.type
_entity_poly.pdbx_seq_one_letter_code
_entity_poly.pdbx_strand_id
1 'polypeptide(L)'
;MSSLDNFLATRSGWLFALSASAGRGSDWGIVDEFLGDVQLSSKESDDGYLFSSQVWGKVLNRDSVIQKGDGIAFYHSKRAEFPYGDRHKRRQRISLMGIVEECQQAGQDVSFLKVRIPEDVFEVFTGEEAIVWTPEREQAFSDCGLKDGPVRAFYPIPPTSWATFLSDVAKMVEEYTGEPVLGWK
;
A
#
# COMPACT_ATOMS: atom_id res chain seq x y z
N MET A 1 -14.59 8.72 -14.95
CA MET A 1 -13.85 8.86 -13.69
C MET A 1 -12.60 8.05 -13.87
N SER A 2 -11.43 8.69 -13.84
CA SER A 2 -10.17 8.00 -14.07
C SER A 2 -9.89 7.00 -12.95
N SER A 3 -8.98 6.06 -13.17
CA SER A 3 -8.54 5.15 -12.10
C SER A 3 -7.89 5.90 -10.95
N LEU A 4 -7.16 6.98 -11.25
CA LEU A 4 -6.65 7.90 -10.25
C LEU A 4 -7.80 8.51 -9.43
N ASP A 5 -8.82 9.10 -10.06
CA ASP A 5 -9.98 9.67 -9.36
C ASP A 5 -10.68 8.65 -8.46
N ASN A 6 -10.82 7.40 -8.92
CA ASN A 6 -11.43 6.32 -8.15
C ASN A 6 -10.59 5.96 -6.91
N PHE A 7 -9.26 5.87 -7.07
CA PHE A 7 -8.33 5.60 -5.97
C PHE A 7 -8.38 6.72 -4.93
N LEU A 8 -8.36 7.94 -5.42
CA LEU A 8 -8.47 9.17 -4.68
C LEU A 8 -9.84 9.29 -3.95
N ALA A 9 -10.92 8.76 -4.51
CA ALA A 9 -12.23 8.75 -3.87
C ALA A 9 -12.43 7.64 -2.81
N THR A 10 -11.44 6.77 -2.57
CA THR A 10 -11.58 5.68 -1.59
C THR A 10 -11.77 6.23 -0.17
N ARG A 11 -12.84 5.79 0.51
CA ARG A 11 -13.19 6.27 1.86
C ARG A 11 -12.66 5.39 2.98
N SER A 12 -12.39 4.13 2.67
CA SER A 12 -11.86 3.12 3.58
C SER A 12 -10.50 2.69 3.06
N GLY A 13 -9.54 2.54 3.96
CA GLY A 13 -8.19 2.11 3.63
C GLY A 13 -7.74 0.98 4.52
N TRP A 14 -6.91 0.10 3.97
CA TRP A 14 -6.22 -0.95 4.69
C TRP A 14 -4.72 -0.76 4.57
N LEU A 15 -4.00 -1.00 5.66
CA LEU A 15 -2.56 -1.03 5.66
C LEU A 15 -2.11 -2.47 5.85
N PHE A 16 -1.43 -3.02 4.86
CA PHE A 16 -0.86 -4.36 4.93
C PHE A 16 0.59 -4.26 5.40
N ALA A 17 0.85 -4.67 6.65
CA ALA A 17 2.17 -4.62 7.25
C ALA A 17 3.01 -5.82 6.79
N LEU A 18 4.07 -5.53 6.02
CA LEU A 18 5.01 -6.48 5.46
C LEU A 18 6.24 -6.67 6.35
N SER A 19 6.85 -7.85 6.27
CA SER A 19 8.06 -8.23 7.01
C SER A 19 8.80 -9.31 6.26
N ALA A 20 10.13 -9.22 6.28
CA ALA A 20 10.99 -10.28 5.77
C ALA A 20 10.85 -11.45 6.76
N SER A 21 10.17 -12.51 6.35
CA SER A 21 10.03 -13.70 7.18
C SER A 21 10.25 -14.90 6.30
N ALA A 22 11.52 -15.34 6.25
CA ALA A 22 11.95 -16.52 5.55
C ALA A 22 11.06 -17.72 5.92
N GLY A 23 10.27 -18.21 4.97
CA GLY A 23 9.78 -19.59 5.05
C GLY A 23 8.37 -19.90 4.58
N ARG A 24 7.52 -18.93 4.23
CA ARG A 24 6.18 -19.23 3.66
C ARG A 24 5.68 -18.10 2.76
N GLY A 25 5.80 -18.29 1.43
CA GLY A 25 5.07 -17.60 0.35
C GLY A 25 5.25 -16.07 0.25
N SER A 26 5.55 -15.59 -0.97
CA SER A 26 5.72 -14.18 -1.38
C SER A 26 6.41 -13.31 -0.31
N ASP A 27 7.76 -13.29 -0.32
CA ASP A 27 8.61 -12.53 0.59
C ASP A 27 8.58 -11.03 0.30
N TRP A 28 7.39 -10.42 0.28
CA TRP A 28 7.19 -8.97 0.13
C TRP A 28 7.70 -8.16 1.32
N GLY A 29 8.46 -8.77 2.22
CA GLY A 29 9.22 -8.08 3.23
C GLY A 29 10.50 -7.45 2.72
N ILE A 30 10.99 -7.86 1.55
CA ILE A 30 12.13 -7.26 0.88
C ILE A 30 11.58 -6.24 -0.13
N VAL A 31 11.89 -4.96 0.04
CA VAL A 31 11.28 -3.87 -0.74
C VAL A 31 11.48 -4.05 -2.25
N ASP A 32 12.70 -4.37 -2.67
CA ASP A 32 13.04 -4.48 -4.10
C ASP A 32 12.38 -5.70 -4.73
N GLU A 33 12.31 -6.83 -4.01
CA GLU A 33 11.61 -8.01 -4.48
C GLU A 33 10.10 -7.76 -4.56
N PHE A 34 9.52 -7.04 -3.59
CA PHE A 34 8.11 -6.64 -3.65
C PHE A 34 7.81 -5.80 -4.90
N LEU A 35 8.59 -4.75 -5.16
CA LEU A 35 8.37 -3.88 -6.32
C LEU A 35 8.63 -4.63 -7.64
N GLY A 36 9.66 -5.48 -7.68
CA GLY A 36 9.96 -6.35 -8.82
C GLY A 36 8.83 -7.34 -9.10
N ASP A 37 8.30 -7.99 -8.07
CA ASP A 37 7.15 -8.91 -8.17
C ASP A 37 5.90 -8.19 -8.69
N VAL A 38 5.61 -6.99 -8.15
CA VAL A 38 4.51 -6.17 -8.63
C VAL A 38 4.72 -5.83 -10.09
N GLN A 39 5.90 -5.36 -10.50
CA GLN A 39 6.18 -4.98 -11.88
C GLN A 39 6.08 -6.17 -12.85
N LEU A 40 6.63 -7.34 -12.48
CA LEU A 40 6.61 -8.54 -13.32
C LEU A 40 5.22 -9.18 -13.41
N SER A 41 4.44 -9.09 -12.34
CA SER A 41 3.12 -9.73 -12.24
C SER A 41 1.97 -8.80 -12.62
N SER A 42 2.24 -7.50 -12.75
CA SER A 42 1.23 -6.53 -13.15
C SER A 42 0.90 -6.68 -14.63
N LYS A 43 -0.40 -6.72 -14.92
CA LYS A 43 -0.89 -6.60 -16.28
C LYS A 43 -1.41 -5.20 -16.49
N GLU A 44 -0.96 -4.58 -17.58
CA GLU A 44 -1.55 -3.34 -18.05
C GLU A 44 -3.04 -3.57 -18.35
N SER A 45 -3.84 -2.62 -17.91
CA SER A 45 -5.29 -2.51 -18.05
C SER A 45 -5.58 -1.12 -18.61
N ASP A 46 -6.73 -0.91 -19.24
CA ASP A 46 -7.13 0.37 -19.87
C ASP A 46 -7.10 1.59 -18.91
N ASP A 47 -6.91 1.34 -17.62
CA ASP A 47 -7.01 2.29 -16.52
C ASP A 47 -5.97 1.98 -15.40
N GLY A 48 -4.80 1.45 -15.74
CA GLY A 48 -3.66 1.26 -14.81
C GLY A 48 -3.15 -0.18 -14.74
N TYR A 49 -2.52 -0.54 -13.63
CA TYR A 49 -1.88 -1.84 -13.45
C TYR A 49 -2.67 -2.75 -12.52
N LEU A 50 -2.93 -3.97 -12.96
CA LEU A 50 -3.56 -5.00 -12.14
C LEU A 50 -2.52 -5.98 -11.62
N PHE A 51 -2.31 -5.93 -10.31
CA PHE A 51 -1.48 -6.84 -9.56
C PHE A 51 -2.34 -7.92 -8.89
N SER A 52 -1.94 -9.19 -8.99
CA SER A 52 -2.66 -10.30 -8.34
C SER A 52 -1.65 -11.24 -7.71
N SER A 53 -1.87 -11.61 -6.46
CA SER A 53 -1.01 -12.59 -5.79
C SER A 53 -1.70 -13.33 -4.67
N GLN A 54 -1.20 -14.54 -4.44
CA GLN A 54 -1.40 -15.22 -3.17
C GLN A 54 -0.71 -14.40 -2.07
N VAL A 55 -1.39 -14.21 -0.96
CA VAL A 55 -0.86 -13.50 0.21
C VAL A 55 -1.09 -14.34 1.45
N TRP A 56 -0.26 -14.11 2.46
CA TRP A 56 -0.40 -14.79 3.74
C TRP A 56 -0.49 -13.71 4.80
N GLY A 57 -1.71 -13.29 5.12
CA GLY A 57 -1.91 -12.27 6.14
C GLY A 57 -3.20 -12.44 6.94
N LYS A 58 -3.33 -11.64 7.99
CA LYS A 58 -4.51 -11.67 8.87
C LYS A 58 -5.11 -10.29 9.09
N VAL A 59 -6.44 -10.17 9.03
CA VAL A 59 -7.12 -9.01 9.60
C VAL A 59 -7.14 -9.15 11.13
N LEU A 60 -6.87 -8.06 11.85
CA LEU A 60 -6.76 -8.13 13.32
C LEU A 60 -8.10 -8.29 14.02
N ASN A 61 -9.17 -7.80 13.42
CA ASN A 61 -10.53 -7.95 13.91
C ASN A 61 -11.30 -8.91 13.00
N ARG A 62 -11.90 -9.95 13.61
CA ARG A 62 -12.67 -10.99 12.90
C ARG A 62 -13.90 -10.45 12.18
N ASP A 63 -14.46 -9.35 12.67
CA ASP A 63 -15.66 -8.73 12.08
C ASP A 63 -15.32 -7.76 10.94
N SER A 64 -14.04 -7.47 10.73
CA SER A 64 -13.60 -6.57 9.66
C SER A 64 -13.37 -7.37 8.38
N VAL A 65 -13.89 -6.85 7.27
CA VAL A 65 -13.84 -7.51 5.95
C VAL A 65 -13.27 -6.53 4.95
N ILE A 66 -12.21 -6.92 4.25
CA ILE A 66 -11.64 -6.13 3.16
C ILE A 66 -12.59 -6.24 1.95
N GLN A 67 -13.09 -5.12 1.46
CA GLN A 67 -14.07 -5.06 0.38
C GLN A 67 -13.45 -4.61 -0.94
N LYS A 68 -14.07 -5.02 -2.04
CA LYS A 68 -13.79 -4.42 -3.35
C LYS A 68 -14.07 -2.91 -3.29
N GLY A 69 -13.14 -2.12 -3.81
CA GLY A 69 -13.20 -0.65 -3.77
C GLY A 69 -12.56 -0.03 -2.54
N ASP A 70 -12.16 -0.81 -1.54
CA ASP A 70 -11.32 -0.29 -0.45
C ASP A 70 -9.94 0.08 -0.99
N GLY A 71 -9.35 1.12 -0.40
CA GLY A 71 -7.94 1.42 -0.60
C GLY A 71 -7.03 0.44 0.14
N ILE A 72 -5.83 0.23 -0.39
CA ILE A 72 -4.79 -0.57 0.27
C ILE A 72 -3.42 0.11 0.17
N ALA A 73 -2.66 0.07 1.26
CA ALA A 73 -1.29 0.54 1.37
C ALA A 73 -0.36 -0.61 1.80
N PHE A 74 0.73 -0.80 1.08
CA PHE A 74 1.75 -1.81 1.37
C PHE A 74 2.86 -1.20 2.20
N TYR A 75 2.93 -1.59 3.48
CA TYR A 75 3.80 -0.97 4.47
C TYR A 75 4.97 -1.87 4.85
N HIS A 76 6.18 -1.40 4.60
CA HIS A 76 7.41 -2.05 5.03
C HIS A 76 7.81 -1.57 6.43
N SER A 77 7.63 -2.48 7.40
CA SER A 77 7.90 -2.22 8.82
C SER A 77 9.40 -2.22 9.16
N LYS A 78 9.75 -1.96 10.43
CA LYS A 78 11.14 -2.10 10.93
C LYS A 78 11.71 -3.52 10.78
N ARG A 79 10.85 -4.52 10.54
CA ARG A 79 11.20 -5.93 10.32
C ARG A 79 11.25 -6.30 8.82
N ALA A 80 11.02 -5.34 7.94
CA ALA A 80 11.31 -5.49 6.52
C ALA A 80 12.82 -5.50 6.28
N GLU A 81 13.22 -6.06 5.15
CA GLU A 81 14.57 -5.97 4.64
C GLU A 81 14.63 -4.82 3.62
N PHE A 82 15.57 -3.91 3.87
CA PHE A 82 15.79 -2.73 3.05
C PHE A 82 17.13 -2.88 2.32
N PRO A 83 17.21 -2.52 1.04
CA PRO A 83 18.41 -2.72 0.24
C PRO A 83 19.60 -1.92 0.76
N TYR A 84 20.80 -2.38 0.41
CA TYR A 84 22.01 -1.63 0.69
C TYR A 84 22.00 -0.31 -0.11
N GLY A 85 22.34 0.80 0.55
CA GLY A 85 22.28 2.11 -0.08
C GLY A 85 20.87 2.70 -0.21
N ASP A 86 19.86 2.11 0.48
CA ASP A 86 18.49 2.63 0.51
C ASP A 86 18.45 4.16 0.71
N ARG A 87 17.89 4.87 -0.28
CA ARG A 87 17.80 6.34 -0.29
C ARG A 87 17.05 6.91 0.92
N HIS A 88 16.14 6.10 1.45
CA HIS A 88 15.30 6.42 2.60
C HIS A 88 15.93 6.00 3.94
N LYS A 89 17.22 5.60 3.95
CA LYS A 89 18.00 5.27 5.16
C LYS A 89 17.36 4.18 6.03
N ARG A 90 16.79 3.17 5.39
CA ARG A 90 16.13 2.00 5.99
C ARG A 90 14.94 2.37 6.89
N ARG A 91 14.32 3.53 6.62
CA ARG A 91 13.12 3.98 7.34
C ARG A 91 11.89 3.21 6.89
N GLN A 92 11.01 2.97 7.85
CA GLN A 92 9.70 2.36 7.63
C GLN A 92 8.87 3.25 6.69
N ARG A 93 8.09 2.65 5.79
CA ARG A 93 7.39 3.39 4.74
C ARG A 93 6.29 2.60 4.06
N ILE A 94 5.33 3.31 3.49
CA ILE A 94 4.44 2.77 2.47
C ILE A 94 5.18 2.84 1.14
N SER A 95 5.34 1.69 0.48
CA SER A 95 6.08 1.56 -0.79
C SER A 95 5.16 1.46 -2.00
N LEU A 96 3.85 1.29 -1.79
CA LEU A 96 2.85 1.26 -2.85
C LEU A 96 1.46 1.42 -2.27
N MET A 97 0.54 2.01 -3.04
CA MET A 97 -0.87 2.11 -2.71
C MET A 97 -1.74 1.76 -3.93
N GLY A 98 -2.97 1.30 -3.70
CA GLY A 98 -3.91 0.98 -4.76
C GLY A 98 -5.33 0.74 -4.24
N ILE A 99 -6.16 0.13 -5.09
CA ILE A 99 -7.56 -0.21 -4.83
C ILE A 99 -7.72 -1.73 -4.85
N VAL A 100 -8.40 -2.28 -3.85
CA VAL A 100 -8.75 -3.71 -3.83
C VAL A 100 -9.81 -4.00 -4.89
N GLU A 101 -9.49 -4.88 -5.84
CA GLU A 101 -10.43 -5.40 -6.83
C GLU A 101 -11.04 -6.73 -6.40
N GLU A 102 -10.25 -7.56 -5.71
CA GLU A 102 -10.65 -8.86 -5.19
C GLU A 102 -9.84 -9.22 -3.95
N CYS A 103 -10.50 -9.82 -2.96
CA CYS A 103 -9.87 -10.33 -1.75
C CYS A 103 -10.51 -11.66 -1.35
N GLN A 104 -9.68 -12.69 -1.11
CA GLN A 104 -10.15 -13.94 -0.52
C GLN A 104 -9.81 -13.95 0.97
N GLN A 105 -10.84 -13.76 1.79
CA GLN A 105 -10.75 -13.73 3.25
C GLN A 105 -11.66 -14.82 3.86
N ALA A 106 -11.09 -15.67 4.73
CA ALA A 106 -11.80 -16.69 5.49
C ALA A 106 -11.65 -16.40 6.99
N GLY A 107 -12.67 -15.78 7.59
CA GLY A 107 -12.58 -15.28 8.96
C GLY A 107 -11.51 -14.20 9.06
N GLN A 108 -10.42 -14.48 9.78
CA GLN A 108 -9.30 -13.54 9.89
C GLN A 108 -8.23 -13.73 8.82
N ASP A 109 -8.16 -14.90 8.18
CA ASP A 109 -7.07 -15.23 7.27
C ASP A 109 -7.37 -14.70 5.87
N VAL A 110 -6.38 -14.03 5.25
CA VAL A 110 -6.42 -13.51 3.89
C VAL A 110 -5.41 -14.30 3.06
N SER A 111 -5.87 -14.95 1.99
CA SER A 111 -5.06 -15.85 1.16
C SER A 111 -4.76 -15.30 -0.24
N PHE A 112 -5.53 -14.32 -0.71
CA PHE A 112 -5.37 -13.75 -2.05
C PHE A 112 -5.78 -12.29 -2.08
N LEU A 113 -5.05 -11.50 -2.86
CA LEU A 113 -5.38 -10.12 -3.19
C LEU A 113 -5.20 -9.86 -4.68
N LYS A 114 -6.15 -9.13 -5.24
CA LYS A 114 -6.05 -8.44 -6.53
C LYS A 114 -6.18 -6.95 -6.28
N VAL A 115 -5.19 -6.19 -6.72
CA VAL A 115 -5.11 -4.75 -6.49
C VAL A 115 -4.94 -4.04 -7.82
N ARG A 116 -5.73 -3.00 -8.03
CA ARG A 116 -5.56 -2.03 -9.11
C ARG A 116 -4.72 -0.87 -8.61
N ILE A 117 -3.69 -0.54 -9.36
CA ILE A 117 -2.82 0.60 -9.09
C ILE A 117 -3.02 1.57 -10.26
N PRO A 118 -3.48 2.81 -10.02
CA PRO A 118 -3.51 3.82 -11.08
C PRO A 118 -2.13 4.00 -11.70
N GLU A 119 -2.05 4.25 -13.00
CA GLU A 119 -0.78 4.39 -13.73
C GLU A 119 0.14 5.43 -13.09
N ASP A 120 -0.37 6.64 -12.84
CA ASP A 120 0.41 7.73 -12.22
C ASP A 120 0.94 7.34 -10.83
N VAL A 121 0.14 6.61 -10.06
CA VAL A 121 0.56 6.10 -8.74
C VAL A 121 1.66 5.06 -8.92
N PHE A 122 1.52 4.15 -9.88
CA PHE A 122 2.53 3.14 -10.14
C PHE A 122 3.86 3.77 -10.57
N GLU A 123 3.83 4.76 -11.47
CA GLU A 123 5.02 5.46 -11.96
C GLU A 123 5.75 6.22 -10.85
N VAL A 124 5.01 6.93 -9.99
CA VAL A 124 5.57 7.63 -8.82
C VAL A 124 6.33 6.65 -7.91
N PHE A 125 5.67 5.56 -7.50
CA PHE A 125 6.27 4.63 -6.53
C PHE A 125 7.38 3.75 -7.15
N THR A 126 7.32 3.46 -8.45
CA THR A 126 8.42 2.77 -9.16
C THR A 126 9.60 3.69 -9.44
N GLY A 127 9.40 5.01 -9.49
CA GLY A 127 10.44 6.05 -9.43
C GLY A 127 11.13 6.20 -8.06
N GLU A 128 11.01 5.18 -7.20
CA GLU A 128 11.54 5.08 -5.83
C GLU A 128 10.85 6.00 -4.79
N GLU A 129 9.79 6.75 -5.14
CA GLU A 129 8.99 7.51 -4.17
C GLU A 129 8.30 6.61 -3.15
N ALA A 130 8.18 7.11 -1.93
CA ALA A 130 7.58 6.38 -0.83
C ALA A 130 7.04 7.34 0.23
N ILE A 131 5.97 6.95 0.92
CA ILE A 131 5.51 7.69 2.10
C ILE A 131 6.29 7.17 3.30
N VAL A 132 7.34 7.90 3.66
CA VAL A 132 8.26 7.54 4.75
C VAL A 132 7.67 7.93 6.10
N TRP A 133 7.85 7.07 7.11
CA TRP A 133 7.56 7.41 8.49
C TRP A 133 8.57 8.46 8.98
N THR A 134 8.10 9.70 9.09
CA THR A 134 8.84 10.85 9.63
C THR A 134 8.11 11.41 10.87
N PRO A 135 8.75 12.28 11.68
CA PRO A 135 8.08 12.93 12.82
C PRO A 135 6.79 13.66 12.41
N GLU A 136 6.77 14.28 11.22
CA GLU A 136 5.61 14.99 10.68
C GLU A 136 4.43 14.06 10.36
N ARG A 137 4.71 12.77 10.11
CA ARG A 137 3.72 11.74 9.77
C ARG A 137 3.48 10.74 10.89
N GLU A 138 4.14 10.91 12.04
CA GLU A 138 4.12 9.93 13.13
C GLU A 138 2.71 9.61 13.59
N GLN A 139 1.84 10.63 13.66
CA GLN A 139 0.45 10.44 14.10
C GLN A 139 -0.34 9.55 13.12
N ALA A 140 -0.27 9.82 11.81
CA ALA A 140 -1.00 9.05 10.81
C ALA A 140 -0.62 7.56 10.83
N PHE A 141 0.68 7.26 10.97
CA PHE A 141 1.16 5.88 11.12
C PHE A 141 0.78 5.27 12.48
N SER A 142 0.85 6.04 13.56
CA SER A 142 0.51 5.56 14.91
C SER A 142 -0.97 5.21 15.04
N ASP A 143 -1.85 6.01 14.42
CA ASP A 143 -3.29 5.79 14.40
C ASP A 143 -3.70 4.49 13.69
N CYS A 144 -2.83 3.96 12.82
CA CYS A 144 -3.01 2.65 12.20
C CYS A 144 -2.66 1.47 13.13
N GLY A 145 -2.16 1.72 14.35
CA GLY A 145 -1.80 0.67 15.32
C GLY A 145 -0.45 -0.01 15.04
N LEU A 146 0.45 0.64 14.28
CA LEU A 146 1.66 0.00 13.73
C LEU A 146 2.88 -0.09 14.66
N LYS A 147 2.83 0.52 15.84
CA LYS A 147 4.03 0.79 16.66
C LYS A 147 4.80 -0.50 17.04
N ASP A 148 4.08 -1.57 17.39
CA ASP A 148 4.61 -2.91 17.69
C ASP A 148 3.66 -4.05 17.26
N GLY A 149 2.76 -3.76 16.33
CA GLY A 149 1.74 -4.72 15.90
C GLY A 149 2.30 -5.94 15.16
N PRO A 150 1.51 -7.01 15.03
CA PRO A 150 1.87 -8.17 14.22
C PRO A 150 2.21 -7.77 12.77
N VAL A 151 3.20 -8.46 12.21
CA VAL A 151 3.51 -8.39 10.78
C VAL A 151 2.65 -9.38 10.01
N ARG A 152 2.58 -9.23 8.69
CA ARG A 152 1.65 -9.96 7.82
C ARG A 152 0.21 -9.78 8.30
N ALA A 153 -0.13 -8.53 8.60
CA ALA A 153 -1.44 -8.17 9.13
C ALA A 153 -2.02 -6.97 8.39
N PHE A 154 -3.34 -7.00 8.23
CA PHE A 154 -4.13 -5.94 7.65
C PHE A 154 -4.75 -5.10 8.78
N TYR A 155 -4.38 -3.82 8.79
CA TYR A 155 -4.86 -2.84 9.73
C TYR A 155 -5.89 -1.95 9.04
N PRO A 156 -7.11 -1.80 9.58
CA PRO A 156 -8.00 -0.76 9.09
C PRO A 156 -7.36 0.60 9.40
N ILE A 157 -7.32 1.47 8.39
CA ILE A 157 -6.78 2.81 8.52
C ILE A 157 -7.93 3.75 8.90
N PRO A 158 -7.79 4.54 9.99
CA PRO A 158 -8.77 5.58 10.30
C PRO A 158 -8.94 6.56 9.12
N PRO A 159 -10.16 7.03 8.82
CA PRO A 159 -10.40 7.87 7.64
C PRO A 159 -9.50 9.12 7.54
N THR A 160 -9.14 9.72 8.68
CA THR A 160 -8.23 10.87 8.75
C THR A 160 -6.81 10.52 8.33
N SER A 161 -6.29 9.37 8.76
CA SER A 161 -4.97 8.87 8.37
C SER A 161 -4.95 8.43 6.91
N TRP A 162 -6.04 7.82 6.43
CA TRP A 162 -6.18 7.45 5.03
C TRP A 162 -6.17 8.67 4.12
N ALA A 163 -6.95 9.70 4.44
CA ALA A 163 -6.95 10.98 3.72
C ALA A 163 -5.57 11.65 3.72
N THR A 164 -4.79 11.50 4.81
CA THR A 164 -3.40 12.00 4.87
C THR A 164 -2.51 11.29 3.86
N PHE A 165 -2.53 9.96 3.81
CA PHE A 165 -1.73 9.19 2.85
C PHE A 165 -2.14 9.46 1.41
N LEU A 166 -3.44 9.50 1.14
CA LEU A 166 -3.94 9.84 -0.19
C LEU A 166 -3.55 11.26 -0.61
N SER A 167 -3.54 12.23 0.31
CA SER A 167 -3.04 13.58 0.04
C SER A 167 -1.54 13.61 -0.24
N ASP A 168 -0.75 12.75 0.41
CA ASP A 168 0.67 12.60 0.10
C ASP A 168 0.84 12.06 -1.33
N VAL A 169 0.08 11.03 -1.73
CA VAL A 169 0.13 10.49 -3.10
C VAL A 169 -0.29 11.53 -4.13
N ALA A 170 -1.38 12.27 -3.89
CA ALA A 170 -1.82 13.32 -4.80
C ALA A 170 -0.70 14.34 -5.07
N LYS A 171 -0.01 14.81 -4.02
CA LYS A 171 1.12 15.74 -4.18
C LYS A 171 2.28 15.12 -4.96
N MET A 172 2.63 13.87 -4.69
CA MET A 172 3.70 13.19 -5.42
C MET A 172 3.35 13.04 -6.91
N VAL A 173 2.10 12.72 -7.23
CA VAL A 173 1.60 12.65 -8.62
C VAL A 173 1.63 14.03 -9.28
N GLU A 174 1.20 15.08 -8.60
CA GLU A 174 1.29 16.46 -9.11
C GLU A 174 2.75 16.87 -9.39
N GLU A 175 3.67 16.54 -8.48
CA GLU A 175 5.11 16.81 -8.65
C GLU A 175 5.72 16.03 -9.81
N TYR A 176 5.28 14.78 -10.02
CA TYR A 176 5.77 13.91 -11.09
C TYR A 176 5.24 14.32 -12.48
N THR A 177 3.93 14.55 -12.59
CA THR A 177 3.26 14.85 -13.86
C THR A 177 3.35 16.33 -14.25
N GLY A 178 3.51 17.23 -13.27
CA GLY A 178 3.39 18.66 -13.46
C GLY A 178 1.95 19.15 -13.65
N GLU A 179 0.96 18.27 -13.52
CA GLU A 179 -0.46 18.58 -13.66
C GLU A 179 -1.17 18.54 -12.30
N PRO A 180 -2.08 19.48 -12.00
CA PRO A 180 -2.84 19.46 -10.76
C PRO A 180 -3.83 18.28 -10.74
N VAL A 181 -3.89 17.59 -9.60
CA VAL A 181 -4.84 16.49 -9.38
C VAL A 181 -6.20 17.09 -9.03
N LEU A 182 -7.07 17.18 -10.04
CA LEU A 182 -8.38 17.82 -9.91
C LEU A 182 -9.29 17.06 -8.95
N GLY A 183 -9.93 17.78 -8.02
CA GLY A 183 -10.92 17.22 -7.08
C GLY A 183 -10.40 16.90 -5.68
N TRP A 184 -9.11 17.11 -5.42
CA TRP A 184 -8.53 17.04 -4.08
C TRP A 184 -8.53 18.41 -3.39
N LYS A 185 -9.45 18.65 -2.46
CA LYS A 185 -9.44 19.82 -1.55
C LYS A 185 -9.87 19.44 -0.15
#